data_AF-A0A2D0I8S2-F1
#
_entry.id   AF-A0A2D0I8S2-F1
#
_cell.length_a   1.000
_cell.length_b   1.000
_cell.length_c   1.000
_cell.angle_alpha   90.00
_cell.angle_beta   90.00
_cell.angle_gamma   90.00
#
_symmetry.space_group_name_H-M   'P 1'
#
loop_
_entity.id
_entity.type
_entity.pdbx_description
1 polymer ?
#
loop_
_entity_poly.entity_id
_entity_poly.type
_entity_poly.pdbx_seq_one_letter_code
_entity_poly.pdbx_strand_id
1 'polypeptide(L)'
;MKYLIIFLSLIPMISMSVFFLYGFGIEWFDAFVQWLQNAFGFTFPVVKNKPYYLSKIAGLSALWIFILAFWVQPLRTYVRFDLVEFKKLLGAFALAYATLHMVLFFASHQFALGHIGKLFIDHLFLSVGLGALMVLSIASQVKSWYKILYIGVVLVIVHLLLGYRMLESTHIIAVSLLSLGLALRLIKR
;
A
#
# COMPACT_ATOMS: atom_id res chain seq x y z
N MET A 1 15.82 14.64 -8.72
CA MET A 1 14.50 14.28 -8.15
C MET A 1 14.15 12.81 -8.28
N LYS A 2 14.28 12.17 -9.45
CA LYS A 2 14.01 10.72 -9.64
C LYS A 2 14.62 9.80 -8.56
N TYR A 3 15.91 9.96 -8.27
CA TYR A 3 16.60 9.16 -7.25
C TYR A 3 16.06 9.37 -5.84
N LEU A 4 15.68 10.59 -5.48
CA LEU A 4 15.04 10.89 -4.18
C LEU A 4 13.69 10.17 -4.06
N ILE A 5 12.91 10.12 -5.13
CA ILE A 5 11.60 9.45 -5.15
C ILE A 5 11.77 7.95 -4.99
N ILE A 6 12.72 7.36 -5.70
CA ILE A 6 13.06 5.93 -5.58
C ILE A 6 13.48 5.65 -4.14
N PHE A 7 14.39 6.46 -3.59
CA PHE A 7 14.84 6.31 -2.21
C PHE A 7 13.68 6.38 -1.20
N LEU A 8 12.83 7.43 -1.27
CA LEU A 8 11.67 7.59 -0.38
C LEU A 8 10.67 6.44 -0.55
N SER A 9 10.44 5.97 -1.77
CA SER A 9 9.52 4.86 -2.06
C SER A 9 10.08 3.51 -1.61
N LEU A 10 11.39 3.39 -1.39
CA LEU A 10 12.06 2.20 -0.87
C LEU A 10 12.11 2.16 0.66
N ILE A 11 11.84 3.27 1.36
CA ILE A 11 11.82 3.29 2.84
C ILE A 11 10.93 2.19 3.43
N PRO A 12 9.69 1.96 2.95
CA PRO A 12 8.88 0.86 3.46
C PRO A 12 9.48 -0.50 3.17
N MET A 13 10.10 -0.70 2.00
CA MET A 13 10.82 -1.95 1.68
C MET A 13 11.96 -2.19 2.66
N ILE A 14 12.80 -1.18 2.92
CA ILE A 14 13.90 -1.26 3.89
C ILE A 14 13.36 -1.62 5.27
N SER A 15 12.30 -0.95 5.72
CA SER A 15 11.65 -1.24 7.00
C SER A 15 11.11 -2.68 7.07
N MET A 16 10.49 -3.17 5.99
CA MET A 16 9.98 -4.54 5.92
C MET A 16 11.11 -5.58 5.88
N SER A 17 12.20 -5.31 5.16
CA SER A 17 13.39 -6.18 5.14
C SER A 17 14.02 -6.29 6.52
N VAL A 18 14.16 -5.17 7.23
CA VAL A 18 14.67 -5.15 8.61
C VAL A 18 13.78 -6.00 9.51
N PHE A 19 12.46 -5.85 9.42
CA PHE A 19 11.52 -6.63 10.21
C PHE A 19 11.51 -8.12 9.84
N PHE A 20 11.63 -8.45 8.56
CA PHE A 20 11.65 -9.83 8.08
C PHE A 20 12.88 -10.59 8.59
N LEU A 21 14.05 -9.95 8.54
CA LEU A 21 15.31 -10.51 9.01
C LEU A 21 15.39 -10.61 10.54
N TYR A 22 14.71 -9.71 11.25
CA TYR A 22 14.70 -9.71 12.71
C TYR A 22 14.01 -10.96 13.26
N GLY A 23 14.72 -11.70 14.12
CA GLY A 23 14.28 -12.97 14.69
C GLY A 23 14.20 -14.10 13.66
N PHE A 24 15.00 -14.05 12.60
CA PHE A 24 15.21 -15.15 11.64
C PHE A 24 16.41 -16.04 12.04
N GLY A 25 17.05 -15.76 13.18
CA GLY A 25 18.21 -16.51 13.69
C GLY A 25 19.55 -16.02 13.14
N ILE A 26 19.60 -14.80 12.59
CA ILE A 26 20.84 -14.17 12.14
C ILE A 26 21.42 -13.40 13.32
N GLU A 27 22.30 -14.04 14.10
CA GLU A 27 22.76 -13.54 15.40
C GLU A 27 23.30 -12.09 15.35
N TRP A 28 24.15 -11.77 14.38
CA TRP A 28 24.73 -10.43 14.26
C TRP A 28 23.66 -9.37 13.97
N PHE A 29 22.63 -9.72 13.20
CA PHE A 29 21.54 -8.81 12.83
C PHE A 29 20.59 -8.60 14.00
N ASP A 30 20.25 -9.68 14.70
CA ASP A 30 19.41 -9.63 15.89
C ASP A 30 20.10 -8.83 17.02
N ALA A 31 21.40 -9.01 17.22
CA ALA A 31 22.20 -8.23 18.17
C ALA A 31 22.25 -6.73 17.80
N PHE A 32 22.41 -6.41 16.51
CA PHE A 32 22.37 -5.03 16.04
C PHE A 32 21.00 -4.37 16.27
N VAL A 33 19.90 -5.08 15.98
CA VAL A 33 18.54 -4.56 16.20
C VAL A 33 18.27 -4.38 17.70
N GLN A 34 18.70 -5.32 18.56
CA GLN A 34 18.59 -5.16 20.02
C GLN A 34 19.38 -3.96 20.53
N TRP A 35 20.60 -3.75 20.01
CA TRP A 35 21.38 -2.56 20.34
C TRP A 35 20.64 -1.27 19.96
N LEU A 36 20.03 -1.20 18.77
CA LEU A 36 19.21 -0.05 18.35
C LEU A 36 18.00 0.17 19.26
N GLN A 37 17.27 -0.89 19.60
CA GLN A 37 16.12 -0.83 20.50
C GLN A 37 16.50 -0.21 21.86
N ASN A 38 17.63 -0.64 22.42
CA ASN A 38 18.15 -0.14 23.68
C ASN A 38 18.64 1.32 23.57
N ALA A 39 19.32 1.67 22.47
CA ALA A 39 19.86 3.01 22.27
C ALA A 39 18.77 4.08 22.07
N PHE A 40 17.65 3.72 21.44
CA PHE A 40 16.61 4.67 21.04
C PHE A 40 15.27 4.47 21.76
N GLY A 41 15.17 3.52 22.70
CA GLY A 41 13.99 3.32 23.54
C GLY A 41 12.74 2.84 22.78
N PHE A 42 12.91 2.02 21.74
CA PHE A 42 11.80 1.41 21.00
C PHE A 42 11.93 -0.11 21.00
N THR A 43 10.83 -0.83 20.77
CA THR A 43 10.83 -2.30 20.67
C THR A 43 10.24 -2.74 19.34
N PHE A 44 10.90 -3.66 18.63
CA PHE A 44 10.26 -4.31 17.48
C PHE A 44 9.24 -5.34 17.95
N PRO A 45 8.04 -5.37 17.36
CA PRO A 45 7.02 -6.32 17.77
C PRO A 45 7.42 -7.74 17.38
N VAL A 46 7.34 -8.68 18.32
CA VAL A 46 7.49 -10.12 18.03
C VAL A 46 6.12 -10.63 17.57
N VAL A 47 5.94 -10.79 16.26
CA VAL A 47 4.64 -11.18 15.70
C VAL A 47 4.60 -12.66 15.35
N LYS A 48 3.61 -13.39 15.88
CA LYS A 48 3.40 -14.83 15.64
C LYS A 48 3.24 -15.17 14.14
N ASN A 49 2.62 -14.28 13.36
CA ASN A 49 2.48 -14.41 11.91
C ASN A 49 3.20 -13.25 11.21
N LYS A 50 4.53 -13.35 11.07
CA LYS A 50 5.36 -12.31 10.42
C LYS A 50 4.88 -11.96 9.00
N PRO A 51 4.55 -12.91 8.11
CA PRO A 51 4.04 -12.58 6.78
C PRO A 51 2.74 -11.77 6.82
N TYR A 52 1.83 -12.07 7.75
CA TYR A 52 0.60 -11.30 7.89
C TYR A 52 0.87 -9.85 8.33
N TYR A 53 1.80 -9.65 9.26
CA TYR A 53 2.19 -8.32 9.69
C TYR A 53 2.85 -7.51 8.57
N LEU A 54 3.79 -8.12 7.85
CA LEU A 54 4.42 -7.51 6.68
C LEU A 54 3.40 -7.20 5.59
N SER A 55 2.40 -8.07 5.42
CA SER A 55 1.27 -7.80 4.53
C SER A 55 0.58 -6.49 4.94
N LYS A 56 0.25 -6.29 6.22
CA LYS A 56 -0.37 -5.03 6.69
C LYS A 56 0.51 -3.80 6.41
N ILE A 57 1.82 -3.88 6.63
CA ILE A 57 2.76 -2.79 6.30
C ILE A 57 2.78 -2.52 4.80
N ALA A 58 2.86 -3.55 3.97
CA ALA A 58 2.83 -3.41 2.52
C ALA A 58 1.53 -2.78 2.04
N GLY A 59 0.38 -3.17 2.60
CA GLY A 59 -0.93 -2.60 2.28
C GLY A 59 -1.03 -1.12 2.66
N LEU A 60 -0.55 -0.76 3.85
CA LEU A 60 -0.51 0.64 4.29
C LEU A 60 0.42 1.48 3.41
N SER A 61 1.58 0.94 3.05
CA SER A 61 2.55 1.60 2.17
C SER A 61 1.98 1.82 0.77
N ALA A 62 1.31 0.79 0.21
CA ALA A 62 0.61 0.88 -1.06
C ALA A 62 -0.43 2.00 -1.04
N LEU A 63 -1.25 2.07 0.02
CA LEU A 63 -2.30 3.08 0.19
C LEU A 63 -1.72 4.51 0.19
N TRP A 64 -0.71 4.78 1.01
CA TRP A 64 -0.15 6.13 1.11
C TRP A 64 0.60 6.56 -0.13
N ILE A 65 1.38 5.66 -0.75
CA ILE A 65 2.06 5.95 -2.02
C ILE A 65 1.01 6.18 -3.12
N PHE A 66 -0.09 5.43 -3.12
CA PHE A 66 -1.19 5.62 -4.06
C PHE A 66 -1.87 6.99 -3.87
N ILE A 67 -2.16 7.38 -2.63
CA ILE A 67 -2.71 8.71 -2.30
C ILE A 67 -1.77 9.79 -2.84
N LEU A 68 -0.47 9.71 -2.56
CA LEU A 68 0.51 10.67 -3.06
C LEU A 68 0.49 10.75 -4.59
N ALA A 69 0.51 9.60 -5.28
CA ALA A 69 0.42 9.52 -6.74
C ALA A 69 -0.87 10.17 -7.28
N PHE A 70 -1.98 9.94 -6.59
CA PHE A 70 -3.30 10.46 -6.97
C PHE A 70 -3.40 11.97 -6.77
N TRP A 71 -2.68 12.55 -5.80
CA TRP A 71 -2.69 13.99 -5.55
C TRP A 71 -1.72 14.79 -6.42
N VAL A 72 -0.80 14.15 -7.14
CA VAL A 72 0.13 14.84 -8.04
C VAL A 72 -0.59 15.68 -9.10
N GLN A 73 -1.65 15.15 -9.72
CA GLN A 73 -2.32 15.85 -10.83
C GLN A 73 -3.11 17.10 -10.38
N PRO A 74 -3.95 17.04 -9.33
CA PRO A 74 -4.56 18.25 -8.77
C PRO A 74 -3.52 19.29 -8.35
N LEU A 75 -2.44 18.86 -7.69
CA LEU A 75 -1.41 19.77 -7.18
C LEU A 75 -0.56 20.39 -8.28
N ARG A 76 -0.35 19.72 -9.42
CA ARG A 76 0.37 20.27 -10.57
C ARG A 76 -0.23 21.60 -11.06
N THR A 77 -1.53 21.83 -10.87
CA THR A 77 -2.13 23.13 -11.24
C THR A 77 -1.62 24.31 -10.39
N TYR A 78 -1.00 24.03 -9.24
CA TYR A 78 -0.45 25.05 -8.33
C TYR A 78 1.08 25.07 -8.31
N VAL A 79 1.73 24.02 -8.83
CA VAL A 79 3.20 23.90 -8.80
C VAL A 79 3.74 23.79 -10.23
N ARG A 80 4.64 24.70 -10.63
CA ARG A 80 5.17 24.82 -12.01
C ARG A 80 6.16 23.73 -12.44
N PHE A 81 6.31 22.64 -11.69
CA PHE A 81 7.24 21.56 -12.01
C PHE A 81 6.56 20.45 -12.82
N ASP A 82 7.32 19.79 -13.70
CA ASP A 82 6.84 18.59 -14.38
C ASP A 82 6.87 17.39 -13.43
N LEU A 83 5.69 17.07 -12.88
CA LEU A 83 5.48 15.95 -11.96
C LEU A 83 4.95 14.69 -12.66
N VAL A 84 4.97 14.63 -14.00
CA VAL A 84 4.41 13.48 -14.73
C VAL A 84 5.21 12.20 -14.49
N GLU A 85 6.54 12.26 -14.56
CA GLU A 85 7.39 11.08 -14.26
C GLU A 85 7.25 10.68 -12.78
N PHE A 86 7.13 11.64 -11.87
CA PHE A 86 6.91 11.40 -10.44
C PHE A 86 5.63 10.60 -10.18
N LYS A 87 4.51 11.02 -10.79
CA LYS A 87 3.24 10.30 -10.69
C LYS A 87 3.33 8.86 -11.20
N LYS A 88 4.01 8.64 -12.33
CA LYS A 88 4.16 7.30 -12.92
C LYS A 88 4.96 6.38 -12.00
N LEU A 89 6.07 6.87 -11.44
CA LEU A 89 6.91 6.10 -10.52
C LEU A 89 6.14 5.75 -9.23
N LEU A 90 5.49 6.74 -8.60
CA LEU A 90 4.69 6.46 -7.40
C LEU A 90 3.54 5.49 -7.67
N GLY A 91 2.85 5.64 -8.80
CA GLY A 91 1.80 4.69 -9.20
C GLY A 91 2.31 3.26 -9.35
N ALA A 92 3.50 3.08 -9.94
CA ALA A 92 4.13 1.77 -10.07
C ALA A 92 4.53 1.19 -8.70
N PHE A 93 5.10 2.00 -7.81
CA PHE A 93 5.42 1.56 -6.45
C PHE A 93 4.17 1.18 -5.65
N ALA A 94 3.11 1.97 -5.73
CA ALA A 94 1.84 1.65 -5.08
C ALA A 94 1.31 0.27 -5.55
N LEU A 95 1.38 0.01 -6.85
CA LEU A 95 0.95 -1.28 -7.40
C LEU A 95 1.87 -2.42 -6.94
N ALA A 96 3.19 -2.21 -6.93
CA ALA A 96 4.14 -3.20 -6.44
C ALA A 96 3.90 -3.56 -4.96
N TYR A 97 3.67 -2.56 -4.10
CA TYR A 97 3.35 -2.80 -2.69
C TYR A 97 1.96 -3.44 -2.50
N ALA A 98 0.98 -3.14 -3.34
CA ALA A 98 -0.33 -3.79 -3.31
C ALA A 98 -0.24 -5.28 -3.72
N THR A 99 0.58 -5.58 -4.73
CA THR A 99 0.88 -6.97 -5.10
C THR A 99 1.65 -7.67 -3.98
N LEU A 100 2.64 -7.02 -3.38
CA LEU A 100 3.38 -7.56 -2.24
C LEU A 100 2.46 -7.82 -1.04
N HIS A 101 1.53 -6.91 -0.75
CA HIS A 101 0.50 -7.07 0.27
C HIS A 101 -0.31 -8.37 0.07
N MET A 102 -0.73 -8.65 -1.16
CA MET A 102 -1.45 -9.87 -1.53
C MET A 102 -0.56 -11.13 -1.40
N VAL A 103 0.67 -11.09 -1.92
CA VAL A 103 1.61 -12.22 -1.85
C VAL A 103 1.93 -12.57 -0.40
N LEU A 104 2.17 -11.57 0.46
CA LEU A 104 2.44 -11.77 1.88
C LEU A 104 1.21 -12.30 2.63
N PHE A 105 0.00 -11.92 2.21
CA PHE A 105 -1.24 -12.51 2.72
C PHE A 105 -1.38 -13.98 2.31
N PHE A 106 -0.98 -14.37 1.10
CA PHE A 106 -0.95 -15.78 0.71
C PHE A 106 0.10 -16.55 1.52
N ALA A 107 1.29 -15.97 1.67
CA ALA A 107 2.37 -16.55 2.49
C ALA A 107 1.94 -16.71 3.96
N SER A 108 1.15 -15.79 4.51
CA SER A 108 0.64 -15.89 5.89
C SER A 108 -0.33 -17.06 6.11
N HIS A 109 -0.88 -17.61 5.03
CA HIS A 109 -1.72 -18.80 4.99
C HIS A 109 -1.00 -19.97 4.30
N GLN A 110 0.33 -19.94 4.25
CA GLN A 110 1.18 -21.00 3.68
C GLN A 110 0.82 -21.38 2.23
N PHE A 111 0.28 -20.43 1.46
CA PHE A 111 -0.21 -20.67 0.11
C PHE A 111 -1.26 -21.80 -0.01
N ALA A 112 -2.00 -22.10 1.06
CA ALA A 112 -3.08 -23.09 1.06
C ALA A 112 -4.29 -22.58 0.23
N LEU A 113 -4.25 -22.77 -1.09
CA LEU A 113 -5.19 -22.16 -2.04
C LEU A 113 -6.67 -22.47 -1.74
N GLY A 114 -6.99 -23.68 -1.28
CA GLY A 114 -8.36 -24.04 -0.90
C GLY A 114 -8.88 -23.21 0.29
N HIS A 115 -8.02 -23.00 1.30
CA HIS A 115 -8.35 -22.15 2.45
C HIS A 115 -8.43 -20.68 2.05
N ILE A 116 -7.49 -20.19 1.25
CA ILE A 116 -7.47 -18.81 0.74
C ILE A 116 -8.73 -18.56 -0.10
N GLY A 117 -9.10 -19.46 -1.01
CA GLY A 117 -10.30 -19.34 -1.81
C GLY A 117 -11.56 -19.22 -0.96
N LYS A 118 -11.67 -20.03 0.10
CA LYS A 118 -12.75 -19.91 1.08
C LYS A 118 -12.78 -18.53 1.76
N LEU A 119 -11.63 -18.00 2.16
CA LEU A 119 -11.55 -16.65 2.75
C LEU A 119 -12.06 -15.56 1.79
N PHE A 120 -11.78 -15.65 0.49
CA PHE A 120 -12.28 -14.70 -0.50
C PHE A 120 -13.80 -14.74 -0.69
N ILE A 121 -14.41 -15.91 -0.50
CA ILE A 121 -15.86 -16.10 -0.53
C ILE A 121 -16.48 -15.55 0.77
N ASP A 122 -15.91 -15.91 1.92
CA ASP A 122 -16.44 -15.57 3.23
C ASP A 122 -16.26 -14.09 3.58
N HIS A 123 -15.27 -13.42 2.97
CA HIS A 123 -14.90 -12.05 3.29
C HIS A 123 -14.86 -11.16 2.05
N LEU A 124 -15.97 -10.44 1.83
CA LEU A 124 -16.14 -9.53 0.69
C LEU A 124 -14.99 -8.53 0.52
N PHE A 125 -14.42 -8.01 1.61
CA PHE A 125 -13.32 -7.04 1.53
C PHE A 125 -12.10 -7.61 0.78
N LEU A 126 -11.78 -8.90 0.91
CA LEU A 126 -10.66 -9.53 0.18
C LEU A 126 -10.92 -9.51 -1.32
N SER A 127 -12.13 -9.91 -1.73
CA SER A 127 -12.56 -9.91 -3.12
C SER A 127 -12.57 -8.50 -3.73
N VAL A 128 -13.05 -7.50 -2.98
CA VAL A 128 -13.00 -6.09 -3.41
C VAL A 128 -11.55 -5.61 -3.55
N GLY A 129 -10.66 -6.01 -2.64
CA GLY A 129 -9.23 -5.66 -2.69
C GLY A 129 -8.52 -6.23 -3.93
N LEU A 130 -8.78 -7.50 -4.27
CA LEU A 130 -8.29 -8.11 -5.50
C LEU A 130 -8.86 -7.42 -6.74
N GLY A 131 -10.16 -7.11 -6.74
CA GLY A 131 -10.79 -6.33 -7.81
C GLY A 131 -10.12 -4.98 -8.01
N ALA A 132 -9.81 -4.26 -6.92
CA ALA A 132 -9.09 -2.99 -6.97
C ALA A 132 -7.70 -3.16 -7.59
N LEU A 133 -6.95 -4.19 -7.18
CA LEU A 133 -5.62 -4.50 -7.71
C LEU A 133 -5.67 -4.77 -9.23
N MET A 134 -6.62 -5.59 -9.68
CA MET A 134 -6.78 -5.94 -11.10
C MET A 134 -7.13 -4.70 -11.94
N VAL A 135 -8.13 -3.94 -11.49
CA VAL A 135 -8.57 -2.70 -12.16
C VAL A 135 -7.43 -1.68 -12.27
N LEU A 136 -6.66 -1.48 -11.20
CA LEU A 136 -5.54 -0.56 -11.20
C LEU A 136 -4.37 -1.04 -12.07
N SER A 137 -4.13 -2.36 -12.15
CA SER A 137 -3.07 -2.93 -12.99
C SER A 137 -3.30 -2.72 -14.48
N ILE A 138 -4.56 -2.79 -14.92
CA ILE A 138 -4.92 -2.61 -16.33
C ILE A 138 -5.19 -1.15 -16.70
N ALA A 139 -5.37 -0.26 -15.71
CA ALA A 139 -5.83 1.10 -15.94
C ALA A 139 -5.00 1.83 -17.01
N SER A 140 -3.66 1.72 -16.96
CA SER A 140 -2.76 2.39 -17.91
C SER A 140 -2.84 1.87 -19.35
N GLN A 141 -3.46 0.72 -19.57
CA GLN A 141 -3.52 0.06 -20.88
C GLN A 141 -4.80 0.40 -21.66
N VAL A 142 -5.78 1.03 -21.01
CA VAL A 142 -7.10 1.31 -21.60
C VAL A 142 -7.18 2.75 -22.11
N LYS A 143 -7.80 2.98 -23.27
CA LYS A 143 -8.00 4.33 -23.86
C LYS A 143 -8.67 5.31 -22.87
N SER A 144 -9.61 4.82 -22.05
CA SER A 144 -10.28 5.58 -21.00
C SER A 144 -9.67 5.34 -19.60
N TRP A 145 -8.34 5.27 -19.52
CA TRP A 145 -7.58 4.93 -18.30
C TRP A 145 -8.03 5.70 -17.05
N TYR A 146 -8.45 6.95 -17.19
CA TYR A 146 -8.89 7.78 -16.08
C TYR A 146 -10.21 7.30 -15.45
N LYS A 147 -11.14 6.74 -16.23
CA LYS A 147 -12.42 6.20 -15.71
C LYS A 147 -12.14 4.94 -14.90
N ILE A 148 -11.29 4.08 -15.45
CA ILE A 148 -10.84 2.85 -14.79
C ILE A 148 -10.08 3.16 -13.51
N LEU A 149 -9.21 4.18 -13.51
CA LEU A 149 -8.54 4.66 -12.32
C LEU A 149 -9.53 5.11 -11.24
N TYR A 150 -10.60 5.85 -11.60
CA TYR A 150 -11.59 6.29 -10.62
C TYR A 150 -12.36 5.13 -10.00
N ILE A 151 -12.75 4.14 -10.83
CA ILE A 151 -13.34 2.88 -10.33
C ILE A 151 -12.36 2.20 -9.36
N GLY A 152 -11.09 2.10 -9.74
CA GLY A 152 -10.05 1.54 -8.87
C GLY A 152 -9.92 2.26 -7.53
N VAL A 153 -9.93 3.61 -7.53
CA VAL A 153 -9.90 4.41 -6.29
C VAL A 153 -11.12 4.11 -5.41
N VAL A 154 -12.31 4.04 -6.00
CA VAL A 154 -13.53 3.70 -5.25
C VAL A 154 -13.43 2.30 -4.65
N LEU A 155 -12.94 1.32 -5.40
CA LEU A 155 -12.73 -0.03 -4.88
C LEU A 155 -11.70 -0.07 -3.75
N VAL A 156 -10.63 0.73 -3.80
CA VAL A 156 -9.67 0.88 -2.69
C VAL A 156 -10.35 1.45 -1.44
N ILE A 157 -11.19 2.48 -1.59
CA ILE A 157 -11.95 3.05 -0.47
C ILE A 157 -12.89 2.00 0.13
N VAL A 158 -13.65 1.28 -0.69
CA VAL A 158 -14.58 0.24 -0.23
C VAL A 158 -13.82 -0.90 0.45
N HIS A 159 -12.72 -1.36 -0.12
CA HIS A 159 -11.84 -2.36 0.49
C HIS A 159 -11.37 -1.92 1.88
N LEU A 160 -10.95 -0.66 2.01
CA LEU A 160 -10.50 -0.09 3.29
C LEU A 160 -11.66 -0.03 4.31
N LEU A 161 -12.83 0.48 3.91
CA LEU A 161 -13.98 0.61 4.80
C LEU A 161 -14.52 -0.74 5.27
N LEU A 162 -14.54 -1.75 4.40
CA LEU A 162 -14.98 -3.11 4.75
C LEU A 162 -13.94 -3.88 5.57
N GLY A 163 -12.66 -3.55 5.43
CA GLY A 163 -11.55 -4.26 6.07
C GLY A 163 -11.33 -3.93 7.55
N TYR A 164 -11.95 -2.86 8.07
CA TYR A 164 -11.77 -2.40 9.45
C TYR A 164 -13.11 -2.30 10.18
N ARG A 165 -13.16 -2.89 11.39
CA ARG A 165 -14.34 -2.82 12.27
C ARG A 165 -14.54 -1.44 12.88
N MET A 166 -13.44 -0.75 13.17
CA MET A 166 -13.43 0.62 13.70
C MET A 166 -12.49 1.47 12.85
N LEU A 167 -12.96 2.64 12.45
CA LEU A 167 -12.18 3.58 11.64
C LEU A 167 -11.35 4.49 12.54
N GLU A 168 -10.06 4.18 12.67
CA GLU A 168 -9.10 5.12 13.27
C GLU A 168 -8.88 6.36 12.38
N SER A 169 -8.30 7.41 12.97
CA SER A 169 -8.03 8.68 12.29
C SER A 169 -7.23 8.51 10.99
N THR A 170 -6.29 7.58 10.94
CA THR A 170 -5.49 7.27 9.74
C THR A 170 -6.34 6.80 8.57
N HIS A 171 -7.34 5.94 8.82
CA HIS A 171 -8.27 5.45 7.81
C HIS A 171 -9.18 6.58 7.32
N ILE A 172 -9.70 7.39 8.25
CA ILE A 172 -10.56 8.53 7.92
C ILE A 172 -9.80 9.51 7.01
N ILE A 173 -8.57 9.87 7.37
CA ILE A 173 -7.72 10.74 6.55
C ILE A 173 -7.51 10.15 5.15
N ALA A 174 -7.18 8.86 5.06
CA ALA A 174 -6.97 8.21 3.77
C ALA A 174 -8.22 8.24 2.87
N VAL A 175 -9.39 7.89 3.42
CA VAL A 175 -10.67 7.95 2.70
C VAL A 175 -10.99 9.38 2.28
N SER A 176 -10.86 10.36 3.18
CA SER A 176 -11.11 11.76 2.89
C SER A 176 -10.20 12.29 1.77
N LEU A 177 -8.91 11.96 1.80
CA LEU A 177 -7.96 12.38 0.76
C LEU A 177 -8.29 11.76 -0.61
N LEU A 178 -8.64 10.47 -0.66
CA LEU A 178 -9.02 9.84 -1.92
C LEU A 178 -10.34 10.40 -2.47
N SER A 179 -11.35 10.56 -1.62
CA SER A 179 -12.66 11.13 -1.99
C SER A 179 -12.54 12.58 -2.46
N LEU A 180 -11.78 13.42 -1.74
CA LEU A 180 -11.55 14.81 -2.13
C LEU A 180 -10.77 14.90 -3.44
N GLY A 181 -9.73 14.07 -3.61
CA GLY A 181 -8.99 14.01 -4.87
C GLY A 181 -9.86 13.60 -6.07
N LEU A 182 -10.83 12.69 -5.87
CA LEU A 182 -11.83 12.33 -6.87
C LEU A 182 -12.73 13.52 -7.19
N ALA A 183 -13.30 14.17 -6.17
CA ALA A 183 -14.17 15.33 -6.34
C ALA A 183 -13.48 16.46 -7.12
N LEU A 184 -12.25 16.82 -6.76
CA LEU A 184 -11.47 17.86 -7.45
C LEU A 184 -11.24 17.53 -8.93
N ARG A 185 -11.05 16.25 -9.27
CA ARG A 185 -10.83 15.80 -10.65
C ARG A 185 -12.11 15.71 -11.48
N LEU A 186 -13.27 15.62 -10.83
CA LEU A 186 -14.57 15.70 -11.49
C LEU A 186 -14.98 17.15 -11.78
N ILE A 187 -14.60 18.10 -10.91
CA ILE A 187 -14.92 19.52 -11.06
C ILE A 187 -14.05 20.21 -12.13
N LYS A 188 -12.75 19.90 -12.22
CA LYS A 188 -11.81 20.53 -13.17
C LYS A 188 -11.83 19.92 -14.59
N ARG A 189 -12.95 19.38 -15.05
CA ARG A 189 -13.10 18.78 -16.38
C ARG A 189 -14.12 19.49 -17.24
#